data_AF-A0A833ZTD4-F1
#
_entry.id   AF-A0A833ZTD4-F1
#
_cell.length_a   1.000
_cell.length_b   1.000
_cell.length_c   1.000
_cell.angle_alpha   90.00
_cell.angle_beta   90.00
_cell.angle_gamma   90.00
#
_symmetry.space_group_name_H-M   'P 1'
#
loop_
_entity.id
_entity.type
_entity.pdbx_description
1 polymer ?
#
loop_
_entity_poly.entity_id
_entity_poly.type
_entity_poly.pdbx_seq_one_letter_code
_entity_poly.pdbx_strand_id
1 'polypeptide(L)'
;MEKLLCIPIHGIRGVGTAAVNMCLVASGAADAYYEMGIHCWDMAGAGIIVTEAGGVLMDVTGGPFDLMSRRIIAASSKTLAERIAREIQVVPFQRDDED
;
A
#
# COMPACT_ATOMS: atom_id res chain seq x y z
N MET A 1 -8.16 6.79 -23.79
CA MET A 1 -7.08 7.12 -22.83
C MET A 1 -7.68 6.92 -21.45
N GLU A 2 -7.62 5.68 -20.97
CA GLU A 2 -8.18 5.32 -19.66
C GLU A 2 -7.43 6.09 -18.58
N LYS A 3 -8.18 6.78 -17.72
CA LYS A 3 -7.62 7.67 -16.70
C LYS A 3 -6.89 6.80 -15.68
N LEU A 4 -5.56 6.85 -15.71
CA LEU A 4 -4.71 6.00 -14.88
C LEU A 4 -4.84 6.29 -13.37
N LEU A 5 -5.39 7.45 -12.96
CA LEU A 5 -5.79 7.81 -11.58
C LEU A 5 -6.82 8.96 -11.62
N CYS A 6 -8.05 8.77 -11.12
CA CYS A 6 -9.11 9.79 -11.08
C CYS A 6 -9.27 10.51 -9.73
N ILE A 7 -8.48 10.16 -8.72
CA ILE A 7 -8.62 10.76 -7.39
C ILE A 7 -7.87 12.10 -7.39
N PRO A 8 -8.55 13.24 -7.18
CA PRO A 8 -7.85 14.48 -6.93
C PRO A 8 -7.11 14.37 -5.59
N ILE A 9 -5.78 14.30 -5.67
CA ILE A 9 -4.86 14.26 -4.52
C ILE A 9 -3.85 15.40 -4.66
N HIS A 10 -3.24 15.83 -3.54
CA HIS A 10 -2.21 16.88 -3.58
C HIS A 10 -0.98 16.47 -4.39
N GLY A 11 -0.66 15.18 -4.45
CA GLY A 11 0.38 14.65 -5.33
C GLY A 11 0.83 13.25 -4.93
N ILE A 12 1.69 12.67 -5.76
CA ILE A 12 2.29 11.35 -5.54
C ILE A 12 3.78 11.55 -5.30
N ARG A 13 4.37 10.74 -4.41
CA ARG A 13 5.81 10.69 -4.12
C ARG A 13 6.23 9.23 -4.06
N GLY A 14 7.51 8.97 -4.32
CA GLY A 14 8.13 7.66 -4.13
C GLY A 14 9.64 7.82 -4.07
N VAL A 15 10.26 7.32 -2.99
CA VAL A 15 11.71 7.44 -2.78
C VAL A 15 12.51 6.24 -3.30
N GLY A 16 11.85 5.30 -3.99
CA GLY A 16 12.48 4.13 -4.61
C GLY A 16 12.67 2.91 -3.71
N THR A 17 12.05 2.90 -2.52
CA THR A 17 12.06 1.75 -1.59
C THR A 17 10.74 1.68 -0.83
N ALA A 18 10.08 0.52 -0.90
CA ALA A 18 8.80 0.25 -0.27
C ALA A 18 8.84 0.47 1.25
N ALA A 19 9.84 -0.09 1.92
CA ALA A 19 10.01 0.03 3.37
C ALA A 19 10.10 1.50 3.81
N VAL A 20 10.87 2.34 3.12
CA VAL A 20 10.98 3.77 3.47
C VAL A 20 9.68 4.51 3.15
N ASN A 21 9.02 4.21 2.02
CA ASN A 21 7.72 4.81 1.71
C ASN A 21 6.68 4.50 2.82
N MET A 22 6.67 3.28 3.35
CA MET A 22 5.81 2.90 4.48
C MET A 22 6.21 3.64 5.78
N CYS A 23 7.50 3.79 6.07
CA CYS A 23 7.97 4.60 7.21
C CYS A 23 7.61 6.09 7.07
N LEU A 24 7.53 6.62 5.84
CA LEU A 24 7.02 7.98 5.60
C LEU A 24 5.53 8.08 5.96
N VAL A 25 4.74 7.04 5.73
CA VAL A 25 3.35 6.97 6.22
C VAL A 25 3.31 6.93 7.74
N ALA A 26 4.11 6.04 8.36
CA ALA A 26 4.15 5.91 9.82
C ALA A 26 4.58 7.20 10.54
N SER A 27 5.46 8.00 9.93
CA SER A 27 5.89 9.30 10.48
C SER A 27 4.94 10.46 10.18
N GLY A 28 3.88 10.24 9.38
CA GLY A 28 2.94 11.28 8.96
C GLY A 28 3.47 12.21 7.86
N ALA A 29 4.62 11.88 7.25
CA ALA A 29 5.16 12.63 6.11
C ALA A 29 4.41 12.36 4.80
N ALA A 30 3.69 11.23 4.73
CA ALA A 30 2.76 10.88 3.66
C ALA A 30 1.48 10.27 4.26
N ASP A 31 0.34 10.42 3.58
CA ASP A 31 -0.95 9.92 4.10
C ASP A 31 -1.19 8.43 3.80
N ALA A 32 -0.66 7.95 2.67
CA ALA A 32 -0.79 6.57 2.25
C ALA A 32 0.30 6.18 1.24
N TYR A 33 0.57 4.88 1.18
CA TYR A 33 1.42 4.19 0.22
C TYR A 33 0.67 2.98 -0.31
N TYR A 34 0.74 2.74 -1.62
CA TYR A 34 0.22 1.52 -2.23
C TYR A 34 1.20 1.03 -3.28
N GLU A 35 1.31 -0.29 -3.41
CA GLU A 35 2.10 -0.91 -4.47
C GLU A 35 1.61 -2.33 -4.74
N MET A 36 1.77 -2.78 -5.98
CA MET A 36 1.53 -4.15 -6.41
C MET A 36 2.80 -4.66 -7.09
N GLY A 37 3.21 -5.89 -6.78
CA GLY A 37 4.43 -6.50 -7.28
C GLY A 37 5.62 -6.43 -6.31
N ILE A 38 5.46 -5.85 -5.12
CA ILE A 38 6.47 -5.96 -4.06
C ILE A 38 6.42 -7.35 -3.42
N HIS A 39 7.46 -7.72 -2.69
CA HIS A 39 7.55 -9.02 -2.03
C HIS A 39 7.38 -8.91 -0.51
N CYS A 40 7.15 -10.03 0.15
CA CYS A 40 6.94 -10.10 1.60
C CYS A 40 8.07 -9.41 2.39
N TRP A 41 9.32 -9.52 1.95
CA TRP A 41 10.48 -8.88 2.59
C TRP A 41 10.47 -7.35 2.49
N ASP A 42 9.82 -6.77 1.48
CA ASP A 42 9.74 -5.32 1.30
C ASP A 42 8.81 -4.65 2.32
N MET A 43 7.83 -5.41 2.83
CA MET A 43 6.74 -4.87 3.66
C MET A 43 6.66 -5.47 5.07
N ALA A 44 7.25 -6.64 5.33
CA ALA A 44 7.19 -7.28 6.64
C ALA A 44 7.70 -6.37 7.78
N GLY A 45 8.86 -5.73 7.58
CA GLY A 45 9.47 -4.87 8.59
C GLY A 45 8.71 -3.56 8.80
N ALA A 46 8.37 -2.87 7.71
CA ALA A 46 7.70 -1.57 7.81
C ALA A 46 6.20 -1.68 8.11
N GLY A 47 5.57 -2.83 7.85
CA GLY A 47 4.16 -3.06 8.09
C GLY A 47 3.77 -2.88 9.55
N ILE A 48 4.52 -3.52 10.46
CA ILE A 48 4.26 -3.36 11.90
C ILE A 48 4.53 -1.93 12.38
N ILE A 49 5.50 -1.24 11.80
CA ILE A 49 5.79 0.16 12.13
C ILE A 49 4.59 1.05 11.78
N VAL A 50 3.96 0.85 10.62
CA VAL A 50 2.75 1.58 10.22
C VAL A 50 1.60 1.32 11.18
N THR A 51 1.36 0.06 11.56
CA THR A 51 0.23 -0.28 12.45
C THR A 51 0.43 0.22 13.87
N GLU A 52 1.64 0.14 14.42
CA GLU A 52 1.97 0.66 15.76
C GLU A 52 1.94 2.19 15.82
N ALA A 53 2.18 2.87 14.68
CA ALA A 53 1.97 4.31 14.56
C ALA A 53 0.49 4.71 14.46
N GLY A 54 -0.44 3.75 14.49
CA GLY A 54 -1.89 3.97 14.39
C GLY A 54 -2.45 3.90 12.96
N GLY A 55 -1.62 3.55 11.98
CA GLY A 55 -2.05 3.32 10.60
C GLY A 55 -2.68 1.94 10.39
N VAL A 56 -3.03 1.66 9.14
CA VAL A 56 -3.66 0.41 8.72
C VAL A 56 -2.94 -0.18 7.51
N LEU A 57 -2.96 -1.51 7.42
CA LEU A 57 -2.57 -2.26 6.22
C LEU A 57 -3.80 -2.92 5.61
N MET A 58 -3.89 -2.91 4.28
CA MET A 58 -5.01 -3.46 3.52
C MET A 58 -4.51 -4.04 2.20
N ASP A 59 -5.17 -5.07 1.68
CA ASP A 59 -4.95 -5.51 0.30
C ASP A 59 -5.60 -4.50 -0.67
N VAL A 60 -5.07 -4.34 -1.88
CA VAL A 60 -5.64 -3.43 -2.90
C VAL A 60 -7.09 -3.75 -3.29
N THR A 61 -7.55 -4.97 -3.02
CA THR A 61 -8.96 -5.39 -3.19
C THR A 61 -9.91 -4.83 -2.11
N GLY A 62 -9.37 -4.16 -1.08
CA GLY A 62 -10.12 -3.70 0.09
C GLY A 62 -10.28 -4.75 1.20
N GLY A 63 -9.75 -5.95 0.98
CA GLY A 63 -9.74 -7.04 1.95
C GLY A 63 -8.61 -6.93 2.99
N PRO A 64 -8.53 -7.91 3.91
CA PRO A 64 -7.42 -8.00 4.86
C PRO A 64 -6.07 -8.05 4.13
N PHE A 65 -5.07 -7.39 4.72
CA PHE A 65 -3.69 -7.48 4.24
C PHE A 65 -3.18 -8.94 4.29
N ASP A 66 -2.59 -9.39 3.20
CA ASP A 66 -1.93 -10.70 3.07
C ASP A 66 -0.47 -10.48 2.67
N LEU A 67 0.43 -10.91 3.56
CA LEU A 67 1.87 -10.71 3.43
C LEU A 67 2.48 -11.36 2.18
N MET A 68 1.86 -12.41 1.63
CA MET A 68 2.40 -13.16 0.49
C MET A 68 1.74 -12.77 -0.85
N SER A 69 0.75 -11.88 -0.81
CA SER A 69 -0.09 -11.52 -1.97
C SER A 69 0.57 -10.61 -2.99
N ARG A 70 1.72 -10.02 -2.65
CA ARG A 70 2.44 -8.99 -3.42
C ARG A 70 1.66 -7.68 -3.62
N ARG A 71 0.73 -7.39 -2.73
CA ARG A 71 -0.13 -6.20 -2.82
C ARG A 71 -0.26 -5.57 -1.44
N ILE A 72 -0.18 -4.25 -1.39
CA ILE A 72 -0.35 -3.52 -0.13
C ILE A 72 -0.96 -2.14 -0.38
N ILE A 73 -1.77 -1.73 0.58
CA ILE A 73 -2.07 -0.33 0.91
C ILE A 73 -1.70 -0.15 2.37
N ALA A 74 -0.74 0.73 2.64
CA ALA A 74 -0.40 1.21 3.98
C ALA A 74 -0.90 2.65 4.11
N ALA A 75 -1.82 2.94 5.04
CA ALA A 75 -2.43 4.27 5.14
C ALA A 75 -2.58 4.73 6.58
N SER A 76 -2.66 6.04 6.79
CA SER A 76 -2.90 6.65 8.10
C SER A 76 -4.32 6.37 8.65
N SER A 77 -5.27 5.99 7.80
CA SER A 77 -6.63 5.64 8.22
C SER A 77 -7.31 4.66 7.27
N LYS A 78 -8.29 3.92 7.80
CA LYS A 78 -9.11 2.98 7.01
C LYS A 78 -9.87 3.67 5.87
N THR A 79 -10.39 4.88 6.11
CA THR A 79 -11.13 5.64 5.10
C THR A 79 -10.29 5.92 3.86
N LEU A 80 -9.00 6.29 4.04
CA LEU A 80 -8.09 6.51 2.94
C LEU A 80 -7.74 5.20 2.22
N ALA A 81 -7.45 4.13 2.97
CA ALA A 81 -7.16 2.83 2.39
C ALA A 81 -8.32 2.31 1.51
N GLU A 82 -9.55 2.37 2.04
CA GLU A 82 -10.76 1.96 1.30
C GLU A 82 -11.00 2.84 0.07
N ARG A 83 -10.70 4.13 0.14
CA ARG A 83 -10.85 5.02 -1.01
C ARG A 83 -9.87 4.67 -2.13
N ILE A 84 -8.62 4.38 -1.77
CA ILE A 84 -7.58 3.96 -2.70
C ILE A 84 -7.95 2.62 -3.36
N ALA A 85 -8.37 1.63 -2.57
CA ALA A 85 -8.76 0.31 -3.05
C ALA A 85 -9.89 0.35 -4.11
N ARG A 86 -10.83 1.28 -3.99
CA ARG A 86 -11.96 1.43 -4.95
C ARG A 86 -11.52 1.91 -6.34
N GLU A 87 -10.34 2.49 -6.47
CA GLU A 87 -9.90 3.21 -7.67
C GLU A 87 -8.73 2.48 -8.35
N ILE A 88 -8.12 1.49 -7.68
CA ILE A 88 -7.02 0.68 -8.21
C ILE A 88 -7.58 -0.49 -9.02
N GLN A 89 -7.07 -0.65 -10.24
CA GLN A 89 -7.22 -1.89 -10.98
C GLN A 89 -6.12 -2.87 -10.60
N VAL A 90 -6.50 -4.10 -10.22
CA VAL A 90 -5.55 -5.14 -9.82
C VAL A 90 -4.77 -5.66 -11.02
N VAL A 91 -3.45 -5.72 -10.87
CA VAL A 91 -2.54 -6.37 -11.82
C VAL A 91 -2.22 -7.78 -11.30
N PRO A 92 -2.28 -8.82 -12.16
CA PRO A 92 -1.96 -10.18 -11.74
C PRO A 92 -0.45 -10.34 -11.52
N PHE A 93 -0.09 -10.86 -10.35
CA PHE A 93 1.27 -11.30 -10.00
C PHE A 93 1.21 -12.70 -9.40
N GLN A 94 2.21 -13.53 -9.69
CA GLN A 94 2.46 -14.77 -8.95
C GLN A 94 2.79 -14.40 -7.50
N ARG A 95 2.12 -15.05 -6.54
CA ARG A 95 2.33 -14.82 -5.11
C ARG A 95 3.70 -15.31 -4.66
N ASP A 96 4.13 -14.86 -3.49
CA ASP A 96 5.42 -15.28 -2.92
C ASP A 96 5.40 -16.72 -2.38
N ASP A 97 4.21 -17.29 -2.18
CA ASP A 97 3.97 -18.66 -1.72
C ASP A 97 3.51 -19.60 -2.85
N GLU A 98 3.68 -19.19 -4.12
CA GLU A 98 3.40 -19.97 -5.32
C GLU A 98 4.69 -20.31 -6.08
N ASP A 99 4.74 -21.51 -6.68
CA ASP A 99 5.88 -22.02 -7.47
C ASP A 99 5.99 -21.42 -8.88
#